data_AF-A0A924EZ09-F1
#
_entry.id   AF-A0A924EZ09-F1
#
_cell.length_a   1.000
_cell.length_b   1.000
_cell.length_c   1.000
_cell.angle_alpha   90.00
_cell.angle_beta   90.00
_cell.angle_gamma   90.00
#
_symmetry.space_group_name_H-M   'P 1'
#
loop_
_entity.id
_entity.type
_entity.pdbx_description
1 polymer ?
#
loop_
_entity_poly.entity_id
_entity_poly.type
_entity_poly.pdbx_seq_one_letter_code
_entity_poly.pdbx_strand_id
1 'polypeptide(L)'
;HRGTLTVATTHLGALKELAAEVPGVVDAALQFDAVLLAPTYRLLKGIPGRSYGLSIARRLDLPSAVLDRAEQRVPQVERDVHKLLADLESRDEVLAQREVQLDRLVTDAELQTGALAARERTLRDKERELERESRKAARSHLLEARQTIETVIAELKAKGAAEIDSAARTARRVVETQAQVQGRELERLLEEQRAKATEAARERRGGIDRAPEIGELVEATAFGNRVGTLIDVKNGLGTVAIGALKMSFPLATLRSTGRKPERAAVTVAISDPDEDMSAPMGAGEVDLRGMRVSEIDDFVSRAIDTAVRADLKALRIIHGKGTGALRERVTTMLRSEARVASHRMGLWNEGGAGVTIAELR
;
A
#
# COMPACT_ATOMS: atom_id res chain seq x y z
N HIS A 1 -3.18 -52.41 -40.83
CA HIS A 1 -3.69 -52.23 -39.45
C HIS A 1 -4.87 -51.26 -39.47
N ARG A 2 -6.10 -51.72 -39.21
CA ARG A 2 -7.24 -50.82 -39.00
C ARG A 2 -7.21 -50.37 -37.54
N GLY A 3 -6.75 -49.16 -37.28
CA GLY A 3 -6.81 -48.58 -35.94
C GLY A 3 -8.27 -48.40 -35.52
N THR A 4 -8.63 -48.80 -34.30
CA THR A 4 -9.96 -48.60 -33.73
C THR A 4 -9.83 -47.65 -32.55
N LEU A 5 -10.64 -46.58 -32.51
CA LEU A 5 -10.68 -45.66 -31.38
C LEU A 5 -11.21 -46.40 -30.15
N THR A 6 -10.39 -46.50 -29.10
CA THR A 6 -10.73 -47.22 -27.88
C THR A 6 -10.63 -46.27 -26.69
N VAL A 7 -11.65 -46.30 -25.83
CA VAL A 7 -11.60 -45.67 -24.51
C VAL A 7 -11.67 -46.80 -23.49
N ALA A 8 -10.66 -46.90 -22.64
CA ALA A 8 -10.59 -47.89 -21.57
C ALA A 8 -10.52 -47.19 -20.22
N THR A 9 -11.46 -47.48 -19.34
CA THR A 9 -11.43 -47.04 -17.94
C THR A 9 -10.84 -48.13 -17.07
N THR A 10 -9.84 -47.82 -16.25
CA THR A 10 -9.15 -48.82 -15.43
C THR A 10 -8.63 -48.23 -14.13
N HIS A 11 -8.51 -49.08 -13.12
CA HIS A 11 -7.79 -48.78 -11.87
C HIS A 11 -6.39 -49.42 -11.83
N LEU A 12 -5.99 -50.14 -12.88
CA LEU A 12 -4.70 -50.82 -12.96
C LEU A 12 -3.59 -49.81 -13.26
N GLY A 13 -2.67 -49.61 -12.30
CA GLY A 13 -1.52 -48.72 -12.44
C GLY A 13 -0.64 -49.06 -13.65
N ALA A 14 -0.45 -50.35 -13.95
CA ALA A 14 0.35 -50.82 -15.08
C ALA A 14 -0.14 -50.31 -16.45
N LEU A 15 -1.43 -49.99 -16.60
CA LEU A 15 -1.95 -49.42 -17.85
C LEU A 15 -1.61 -47.94 -18.04
N LYS A 16 -1.22 -47.24 -16.97
CA LYS A 16 -0.73 -45.84 -17.05
C LYS A 16 0.67 -45.77 -17.68
N GLU A 17 1.48 -46.81 -17.49
CA GLU A 17 2.81 -46.91 -18.11
C GLU A 17 2.72 -47.13 -19.63
N LEU A 18 1.64 -47.77 -20.10
CA LEU A 18 1.39 -48.04 -21.51
C LEU A 18 1.36 -46.77 -22.37
N ALA A 19 0.89 -45.64 -21.82
CA ALA A 19 0.85 -44.36 -22.52
C ALA A 19 2.25 -43.78 -22.80
N ALA A 20 3.26 -44.15 -22.01
CA ALA A 20 4.65 -43.76 -22.26
C ALA A 20 5.33 -44.66 -23.30
N GLU A 21 4.94 -45.93 -23.38
CA GLU A 21 5.60 -46.93 -24.21
C GLU A 21 4.98 -47.11 -25.60
N VAL A 22 3.66 -46.91 -25.74
CA VAL A 22 2.93 -47.21 -26.97
C VAL A 22 2.49 -45.92 -27.68
N PRO A 23 3.03 -45.64 -28.88
CA PRO A 23 2.62 -44.50 -29.68
C PRO A 23 1.12 -44.54 -29.99
N GLY A 24 0.44 -43.42 -29.73
CA GLY A 24 -1.01 -43.27 -29.96
C GLY A 24 -1.89 -43.64 -28.77
N VAL A 25 -1.31 -44.13 -27.67
CA VAL A 25 -1.99 -44.26 -26.37
C VAL A 25 -1.75 -42.98 -25.57
N VAL A 26 -2.79 -42.44 -24.96
CA VAL A 26 -2.72 -41.22 -24.14
C VAL A 26 -3.51 -41.47 -22.86
N ASP A 27 -2.89 -41.20 -21.72
CA ASP A 27 -3.57 -41.23 -20.44
C ASP A 27 -4.59 -40.10 -20.32
N ALA A 28 -5.67 -40.36 -19.60
CA ALA A 28 -6.57 -39.32 -19.16
C ALA A 28 -7.11 -39.63 -17.77
N ALA A 29 -7.29 -38.58 -16.97
CA ALA A 29 -7.82 -38.68 -15.62
C ALA A 29 -9.07 -37.82 -15.47
N LEU A 30 -10.05 -38.29 -14.71
CA LEU A 30 -11.08 -37.40 -14.20
C LEU A 30 -10.52 -36.69 -12.96
N GLN A 31 -10.52 -35.36 -13.01
CA GLN A 31 -10.10 -34.55 -11.88
C GLN A 31 -11.05 -34.77 -10.70
N PHE A 32 -10.45 -34.88 -9.53
CA PHE A 32 -11.12 -35.14 -8.27
C PHE A 32 -10.62 -34.12 -7.25
N ASP A 33 -11.55 -33.45 -6.59
CA ASP A 33 -11.24 -32.49 -5.54
C ASP A 33 -10.94 -33.27 -4.26
N ALA A 34 -9.67 -33.29 -3.85
CA ALA A 34 -9.23 -33.99 -2.65
C ALA A 34 -9.73 -33.35 -1.34
N VAL A 35 -10.08 -32.06 -1.36
CA VAL A 35 -10.60 -31.32 -0.21
C VAL A 35 -12.09 -31.62 -0.03
N LEU A 36 -12.88 -31.48 -1.10
CA LEU A 36 -14.32 -31.74 -1.07
C LEU A 36 -14.65 -33.23 -1.16
N LEU A 37 -13.69 -34.08 -1.58
CA LEU A 37 -13.89 -35.47 -1.99
C LEU A 37 -15.01 -35.63 -3.03
N ALA A 38 -15.05 -34.70 -3.98
CA ALA A 38 -16.05 -34.68 -5.02
C ALA A 38 -15.38 -34.78 -6.40
N PRO A 39 -15.96 -35.55 -7.34
CA PRO A 39 -15.53 -35.47 -8.73
C PRO A 39 -15.83 -34.08 -9.27
N THR A 40 -14.84 -33.44 -9.92
CA THR A 40 -15.10 -32.17 -10.63
C THR A 40 -15.65 -32.43 -12.04
N TYR A 41 -15.75 -33.72 -12.43
CA TYR A 41 -16.17 -34.19 -13.75
C TYR A 41 -15.37 -33.59 -14.92
N ARG A 42 -14.17 -33.06 -14.64
CA ARG A 42 -13.26 -32.52 -15.66
C ARG A 42 -12.30 -33.60 -16.13
N LEU A 43 -12.26 -33.86 -17.43
CA LEU A 43 -11.28 -34.78 -18.03
C LEU A 43 -9.95 -34.05 -18.28
N LEU A 44 -8.88 -34.53 -17.65
CA LEU A 44 -7.50 -34.09 -17.83
C LEU A 44 -6.79 -35.07 -18.75
N LYS A 45 -6.62 -34.69 -20.02
CA LYS A 45 -5.90 -35.48 -21.01
C LYS A 45 -4.39 -35.32 -20.84
N GLY A 46 -3.65 -36.41 -20.99
CA GLY A 46 -2.19 -36.46 -20.90
C GLY A 46 -1.64 -36.56 -19.47
N ILE A 47 -2.53 -36.59 -18.46
CA ILE A 47 -2.13 -36.66 -17.05
C ILE A 47 -2.63 -38.00 -16.49
N PRO A 48 -1.74 -38.85 -15.95
CA PRO A 48 -2.15 -40.05 -15.25
C PRO A 48 -2.87 -39.68 -13.96
N GLY A 49 -4.04 -40.28 -13.72
CA GLY A 49 -4.85 -39.99 -12.54
C GLY A 49 -4.22 -40.53 -11.25
N ARG A 50 -4.41 -39.82 -10.14
CA ARG A 50 -4.03 -40.30 -8.80
C ARG A 50 -5.02 -41.34 -8.27
N SER A 51 -4.51 -42.27 -7.48
CA SER A 51 -5.33 -43.26 -6.76
C SER A 51 -5.79 -42.65 -5.43
N TYR A 52 -7.05 -42.22 -5.33
CA TYR A 52 -7.59 -41.58 -4.13
C TYR A 52 -8.10 -42.56 -3.06
N GLY A 53 -7.94 -43.88 -3.27
CA GLY A 53 -8.57 -44.92 -2.44
C GLY A 53 -8.29 -44.78 -0.93
N LEU A 54 -7.03 -44.57 -0.54
CA LEU A 54 -6.67 -44.39 0.87
C LEU A 54 -7.19 -43.07 1.46
N SER A 55 -7.17 -41.98 0.68
CA SER A 55 -7.70 -40.68 1.08
C SER A 55 -9.23 -40.72 1.29
N ILE A 56 -9.94 -41.45 0.43
CA ILE A 56 -11.39 -41.68 0.55
C ILE A 56 -11.68 -42.55 1.78
N ALA A 57 -10.94 -43.65 1.95
CA ALA A 57 -11.06 -44.54 3.10
C ALA A 57 -10.86 -43.80 4.44
N ARG A 58 -9.91 -42.86 4.50
CA ARG A 58 -9.66 -42.02 5.67
C ARG A 58 -10.86 -41.13 6.04
N ARG A 59 -11.58 -40.59 5.05
CA ARG A 59 -12.78 -39.77 5.30
C ARG A 59 -14.05 -40.60 5.56
N LEU A 60 -14.06 -41.85 5.12
CA LEU A 60 -15.08 -42.84 5.53
C LEU A 60 -14.82 -43.38 6.95
N ASP A 61 -13.92 -42.74 7.70
CA ASP A 61 -13.61 -43.03 9.10
C ASP A 61 -13.09 -44.46 9.34
N LEU A 62 -12.38 -45.02 8.35
CA LEU A 62 -11.65 -46.27 8.56
C LEU A 62 -10.54 -46.09 9.60
N PRO A 63 -10.29 -47.09 10.47
CA PRO A 63 -9.28 -47.00 11.51
C PRO A 63 -7.89 -46.65 10.95
N SER A 64 -7.24 -45.64 11.52
CA SER A 64 -5.89 -45.18 11.09
C SER A 64 -4.88 -46.32 11.04
N ALA A 65 -4.88 -47.22 12.03
CA ALA A 65 -4.00 -48.39 12.04
C ALA A 65 -4.18 -49.36 10.85
N VAL A 66 -5.36 -49.38 10.21
CA VAL A 66 -5.57 -50.16 8.97
C VAL A 66 -5.03 -49.39 7.78
N LEU A 67 -5.28 -48.08 7.72
CA LEU A 67 -4.80 -47.20 6.66
C LEU A 67 -3.28 -47.12 6.63
N ASP A 68 -2.63 -46.96 7.78
CA ASP A 68 -1.18 -46.88 7.91
C ASP A 68 -0.51 -48.17 7.42
N ARG A 69 -1.08 -49.34 7.77
CA ARG A 69 -0.61 -50.64 7.27
C ARG A 69 -0.82 -50.80 5.76
N ALA A 70 -1.92 -50.28 5.22
CA ALA A 70 -2.18 -50.30 3.79
C ALA A 70 -1.19 -49.40 3.03
N GLU A 71 -0.89 -48.21 3.57
CA GLU A 71 0.06 -47.25 3.02
C GLU A 71 1.50 -47.78 3.01
N GLN A 72 1.88 -48.58 4.02
CA GLN A 72 3.16 -49.29 4.06
C GLN A 72 3.31 -50.34 2.95
N ARG A 73 2.21 -50.96 2.49
CA ARG A 73 2.21 -51.98 1.42
C ARG A 73 2.33 -51.40 0.02
N VAL A 74 2.13 -50.09 -0.16
CA VAL A 74 2.32 -49.42 -1.45
C VAL A 74 3.82 -49.37 -1.76
N PRO A 75 4.28 -49.79 -2.96
CA PRO A 75 5.67 -49.69 -3.36
C PRO A 75 6.22 -48.27 -3.23
N GLN A 76 7.50 -48.14 -2.86
CA GLN A 76 8.10 -46.82 -2.62
C GLN A 76 8.09 -45.92 -3.86
N VAL A 77 8.38 -46.49 -5.04
CA VAL A 77 8.35 -45.76 -6.32
C VAL A 77 6.96 -45.16 -6.60
N GLU A 78 5.90 -45.94 -6.35
CA GLU A 78 4.52 -45.48 -6.54
C GLU A 78 4.17 -44.36 -5.55
N ARG A 79 4.62 -44.46 -4.29
CA ARG A 79 4.46 -43.36 -3.30
C ARG A 79 5.16 -42.07 -3.72
N ASP A 80 6.37 -42.16 -4.27
CA ASP A 80 7.15 -40.99 -4.68
C ASP A 80 6.52 -40.30 -5.90
N VAL A 81 6.04 -41.07 -6.89
CA VAL A 81 5.27 -40.54 -8.02
C VAL A 81 3.98 -39.87 -7.56
N HIS A 82 3.25 -40.47 -6.61
CA HIS A 82 2.05 -39.86 -6.06
C HIS A 82 2.31 -38.55 -5.31
N LYS A 83 3.45 -38.41 -4.62
CA LYS A 83 3.86 -37.15 -3.98
C LYS A 83 4.19 -36.08 -5.02
N LEU A 84 4.95 -36.42 -6.06
CA LEU A 84 5.28 -35.48 -7.14
C LEU A 84 4.03 -34.99 -7.87
N LEU A 85 3.08 -35.87 -8.14
CA LEU A 85 1.79 -35.50 -8.72
C LEU A 85 0.99 -34.58 -7.79
N ALA A 86 1.00 -34.83 -6.48
CA ALA A 86 0.34 -33.97 -5.49
C ALA A 86 0.95 -32.57 -5.46
N ASP A 87 2.28 -32.48 -5.48
CA ASP A 87 3.00 -31.20 -5.52
C ASP A 87 2.68 -30.44 -6.80
N LEU A 88 2.64 -31.14 -7.95
CA LEU A 88 2.29 -30.53 -9.24
C LEU A 88 0.86 -30.00 -9.25
N GLU A 89 -0.11 -30.79 -8.79
CA GLU A 89 -1.53 -30.37 -8.67
C GLU A 89 -1.66 -29.14 -7.75
N SER A 90 -1.00 -29.15 -6.58
CA SER A 90 -1.05 -28.01 -5.65
C SER A 90 -0.46 -26.73 -6.25
N ARG A 91 0.61 -26.85 -7.05
CA ARG A 91 1.22 -25.72 -7.76
C ARG A 91 0.31 -25.21 -8.87
N ASP A 92 -0.32 -26.10 -9.62
CA ASP A 92 -1.27 -25.75 -10.68
C ASP A 92 -2.47 -24.99 -10.11
N GLU A 93 -3.00 -25.43 -8.96
CA GLU A 93 -4.08 -24.72 -8.27
C GLU A 93 -3.67 -23.32 -7.80
N VAL A 94 -2.47 -23.18 -7.22
CA VAL A 94 -1.92 -21.87 -6.83
C VAL A 94 -1.71 -20.97 -8.05
N LEU A 95 -1.25 -21.51 -9.17
CA LEU A 95 -1.07 -20.75 -10.41
C LEU A 95 -2.42 -20.29 -10.96
N ALA A 96 -3.42 -21.17 -11.03
CA ALA A 96 -4.76 -20.81 -11.48
C ALA A 96 -5.38 -19.70 -10.61
N GLN A 97 -5.21 -19.76 -9.28
CA GLN A 97 -5.67 -18.71 -8.38
C GLN A 97 -4.95 -17.37 -8.63
N ARG A 98 -3.63 -17.42 -8.89
CA ARG A 98 -2.84 -16.22 -9.22
C ARG A 98 -3.23 -15.62 -10.55
N GLU A 99 -3.51 -16.42 -11.58
CA GLU A 99 -4.01 -15.93 -12.86
C GLU A 99 -5.31 -15.14 -12.69
N VAL A 100 -6.28 -15.69 -11.95
CA VAL A 100 -7.54 -14.99 -11.66
C VAL A 100 -7.30 -13.67 -10.89
N GLN A 101 -6.35 -13.64 -9.97
CA GLN A 101 -5.99 -12.40 -9.25
C GLN A 101 -5.32 -11.38 -10.17
N LEU A 102 -4.43 -11.82 -11.06
CA LEU A 102 -3.76 -10.96 -12.03
C LEU A 102 -4.76 -10.35 -13.00
N ASP A 103 -5.69 -11.12 -13.53
CA ASP A 103 -6.73 -10.61 -14.45
C ASP A 103 -7.57 -9.52 -13.81
N ARG A 104 -7.92 -9.67 -12.52
CA ARG A 104 -8.64 -8.64 -11.76
C ARG A 104 -7.81 -7.37 -11.61
N LEU A 105 -6.53 -7.50 -11.23
CA LEU A 105 -5.63 -6.37 -11.06
C LEU A 105 -5.39 -5.61 -12.37
N VAL A 106 -5.26 -6.34 -13.49
CA VAL A 106 -5.13 -5.74 -14.83
C VAL A 106 -6.39 -4.95 -15.18
N THR A 107 -7.56 -5.56 -15.00
CA THR A 107 -8.86 -4.89 -15.27
C THR A 107 -9.03 -3.63 -14.42
N ASP A 108 -8.71 -3.68 -13.13
CA ASP A 108 -8.79 -2.53 -12.23
C ASP A 108 -7.81 -1.42 -12.64
N ALA A 109 -6.58 -1.79 -13.02
CA ALA A 109 -5.58 -0.84 -13.49
C ALA A 109 -6.00 -0.15 -14.79
N GLU A 110 -6.61 -0.88 -15.73
CA GLU A 110 -7.15 -0.32 -16.97
C GLU A 110 -8.29 0.67 -16.71
N LEU A 111 -9.22 0.32 -15.82
CA LEU A 111 -10.31 1.21 -15.41
C LEU A 111 -9.78 2.49 -14.75
N GLN A 112 -8.82 2.38 -13.84
CA GLN A 112 -8.21 3.53 -13.19
C GLN A 112 -7.47 4.42 -14.18
N THR A 113 -6.71 3.82 -15.09
CA THR A 113 -5.97 4.55 -16.13
C THR A 113 -6.94 5.29 -17.06
N GLY A 114 -8.03 4.64 -17.47
CA GLY A 114 -9.10 5.27 -18.27
C GLY A 114 -9.76 6.44 -17.54
N ALA A 115 -10.09 6.29 -16.27
CA ALA A 115 -10.68 7.35 -15.45
C ALA A 115 -9.73 8.55 -15.28
N LEU A 116 -8.44 8.30 -15.05
CA LEU A 116 -7.42 9.33 -14.95
C LEU A 116 -7.25 10.08 -16.27
N ALA A 117 -7.17 9.37 -17.40
CA ALA A 117 -7.07 9.98 -18.72
C ALA A 117 -8.29 10.85 -19.05
N ALA A 118 -9.50 10.41 -18.71
CA ALA A 118 -10.71 11.20 -18.86
C ALA A 118 -10.68 12.47 -18.00
N ARG A 119 -10.26 12.34 -16.73
CA ARG A 119 -10.13 13.48 -15.82
C ARG A 119 -9.10 14.49 -16.32
N GLU A 120 -7.94 14.03 -16.79
CA GLU A 120 -6.89 14.88 -17.33
C GLU A 120 -7.39 15.67 -18.56
N ARG A 121 -8.16 15.03 -19.46
CA ARG A 121 -8.79 15.72 -20.60
C ARG A 121 -9.74 16.82 -20.12
N THR A 122 -10.64 16.51 -19.19
CA THR A 122 -11.58 17.51 -18.68
C THR A 122 -10.90 18.68 -17.99
N LEU A 123 -9.78 18.45 -17.30
CA LEU A 123 -9.00 19.51 -16.66
C LEU A 123 -8.30 20.38 -17.70
N ARG A 124 -7.69 19.77 -18.73
CA ARG A 124 -7.08 20.53 -19.85
C ARG A 124 -8.08 21.38 -20.60
N ASP A 125 -9.29 20.88 -20.83
CA ASP A 125 -10.33 21.64 -21.51
C ASP A 125 -10.80 22.83 -20.66
N LYS A 126 -10.95 22.63 -19.34
CA LYS A 126 -11.26 23.73 -18.40
C LYS A 126 -10.14 24.77 -18.34
N GLU A 127 -8.89 24.34 -18.30
CA GLU A 127 -7.73 25.24 -18.27
C GLU A 127 -7.70 26.11 -19.54
N ARG A 128 -7.92 25.51 -20.72
CA ARG A 128 -8.00 26.24 -21.99
C ARG A 128 -9.14 27.24 -22.01
N GLU A 129 -10.30 26.89 -21.44
CA GLU A 129 -11.43 27.81 -21.39
C GLU A 129 -11.17 28.99 -20.45
N LEU A 130 -10.64 28.72 -19.25
CA LEU A 130 -10.24 29.77 -18.31
C LEU A 130 -9.16 30.70 -18.90
N GLU A 131 -8.20 30.16 -19.66
CA GLU A 131 -7.19 30.95 -20.34
C GLU A 131 -7.81 31.87 -21.41
N ARG A 132 -8.79 31.37 -22.18
CA ARG A 132 -9.52 32.17 -23.17
C ARG A 132 -10.34 33.27 -22.52
N GLU A 133 -11.05 32.95 -21.44
CA GLU A 133 -11.83 33.91 -20.66
C GLU A 133 -10.93 35.00 -20.08
N SER A 134 -9.81 34.63 -19.46
CA SER A 134 -8.81 35.55 -18.92
C SER A 134 -8.24 36.48 -20.00
N ARG A 135 -7.90 35.94 -21.18
CA ARG A 135 -7.44 36.75 -22.33
C ARG A 135 -8.51 37.73 -22.81
N LYS A 136 -9.77 37.32 -22.87
CA LYS A 136 -10.89 38.19 -23.24
C LYS A 136 -11.08 39.30 -22.20
N ALA A 137 -11.07 38.97 -20.92
CA ALA A 137 -11.19 39.93 -19.82
C ALA A 137 -10.03 40.94 -19.82
N ALA A 138 -8.78 40.47 -19.94
CA ALA A 138 -7.61 41.33 -20.03
C ALA A 138 -7.69 42.30 -21.22
N ARG A 139 -8.12 41.80 -22.39
CA ARG A 139 -8.33 42.65 -23.58
C ARG A 139 -9.42 43.69 -23.36
N SER A 140 -10.53 43.32 -22.71
CA SER A 140 -11.60 44.22 -22.34
C SER A 140 -11.10 45.36 -21.45
N HIS A 141 -10.38 45.02 -20.37
CA HIS A 141 -9.84 46.02 -19.44
C HIS A 141 -8.82 46.95 -20.09
N LEU A 142 -7.99 46.47 -21.03
CA LEU A 142 -7.06 47.32 -21.77
C LEU A 142 -7.79 48.31 -22.70
N LEU A 143 -8.88 47.86 -23.35
CA LEU A 143 -9.70 48.73 -24.19
C LEU A 143 -10.42 49.79 -23.35
N GLU A 144 -10.97 49.39 -22.21
CA GLU A 144 -11.63 50.29 -21.26
C GLU A 144 -10.64 51.33 -20.72
N ALA A 145 -9.48 50.91 -20.21
CA ALA A 145 -8.43 51.82 -19.73
C ALA A 145 -7.98 52.80 -20.82
N ARG A 146 -7.87 52.35 -22.08
CA ARG A 146 -7.54 53.23 -23.20
C ARG A 146 -8.63 54.28 -23.44
N GLN A 147 -9.90 53.90 -23.42
CA GLN A 147 -11.01 54.85 -23.54
C GLN A 147 -10.99 55.86 -22.39
N THR A 148 -10.76 55.42 -21.15
CA THR A 148 -10.67 56.33 -19.99
C THR A 148 -9.51 57.31 -20.12
N ILE A 149 -8.37 56.88 -20.65
CA ILE A 149 -7.23 57.76 -20.91
C ILE A 149 -7.59 58.77 -22.01
N GLU A 150 -8.21 58.33 -23.10
CA GLU A 150 -8.62 59.20 -24.20
C GLU A 150 -9.64 60.26 -23.74
N THR A 151 -10.61 59.90 -22.89
CA THR A 151 -11.57 60.86 -22.31
C THR A 151 -10.90 61.84 -21.36
N VAL A 152 -10.03 61.38 -20.47
CA VAL A 152 -9.28 62.27 -19.56
C VAL A 152 -8.38 63.24 -20.34
N ILE A 153 -7.69 62.78 -21.38
CA ILE A 153 -6.89 63.66 -22.25
C ILE A 153 -7.77 64.69 -22.96
N ALA A 154 -8.94 64.29 -23.45
CA ALA A 154 -9.89 65.20 -24.09
C ALA A 154 -10.42 66.27 -23.10
N GLU A 155 -10.78 65.88 -21.88
CA GLU A 155 -11.20 66.80 -20.82
C GLU A 155 -10.08 67.77 -20.41
N LEU A 156 -8.84 67.29 -20.28
CA LEU A 156 -7.69 68.12 -19.94
C LEU A 156 -7.36 69.13 -21.05
N LYS A 157 -7.49 68.75 -22.33
CA LYS A 157 -7.32 69.68 -23.46
C LYS A 157 -8.42 70.75 -23.49
N ALA A 158 -9.65 70.40 -23.11
CA ALA A 158 -10.78 71.34 -23.09
C ALA A 158 -10.67 72.40 -21.97
N LYS A 159 -9.97 72.13 -20.87
CA LYS A 159 -9.86 73.03 -19.71
C LYS A 159 -8.71 74.06 -19.77
N GLY A 160 -7.85 74.02 -20.79
CA GLY A 160 -6.87 75.08 -21.06
C GLY A 160 -5.61 75.08 -20.19
N ALA A 161 -4.51 75.63 -20.73
CA ALA A 161 -3.13 75.39 -20.30
C ALA A 161 -2.70 75.96 -18.93
N ALA A 162 -3.51 76.80 -18.28
CA ALA A 162 -3.14 77.50 -17.04
C ALA A 162 -3.55 76.76 -15.74
N GLU A 163 -4.49 75.81 -15.80
CA GLU A 163 -4.89 75.00 -14.62
C GLU A 163 -4.21 73.61 -14.56
N ILE A 164 -3.47 73.24 -15.62
CA ILE A 164 -2.89 71.89 -15.84
C ILE A 164 -2.09 71.40 -14.64
N ASP A 165 -1.33 72.28 -14.00
CA ASP A 165 -0.36 71.88 -12.99
C ASP A 165 -1.00 71.61 -11.61
N SER A 166 -2.16 72.23 -11.34
CA SER A 166 -2.95 71.99 -10.12
C SER A 166 -3.95 70.84 -10.33
N ALA A 167 -4.56 70.76 -11.52
CA ALA A 167 -5.50 69.71 -11.91
C ALA A 167 -4.81 68.35 -12.09
N ALA A 168 -3.56 68.30 -12.60
CA ALA A 168 -2.80 67.06 -12.73
C ALA A 168 -2.42 66.46 -11.36
N ARG A 169 -2.18 67.30 -10.34
CA ARG A 169 -1.85 66.86 -8.98
C ARG A 169 -3.08 66.33 -8.24
N THR A 170 -4.23 66.99 -8.39
CA THR A 170 -5.49 66.50 -7.82
C THR A 170 -5.97 65.24 -8.53
N ALA A 171 -5.85 65.16 -9.86
CA ALA A 171 -6.15 63.95 -10.63
C ALA A 171 -5.29 62.74 -10.21
N ARG A 172 -3.97 62.92 -10.02
CA ARG A 172 -3.10 61.85 -9.49
C ARG A 172 -3.53 61.37 -8.10
N ARG A 173 -3.87 62.29 -7.19
CA ARG A 173 -4.37 61.91 -5.86
C ARG A 173 -5.68 61.15 -5.91
N VAL A 174 -6.61 61.51 -6.80
CA VAL A 174 -7.89 60.82 -6.95
C VAL A 174 -7.70 59.42 -7.55
N VAL A 175 -6.82 59.27 -8.53
CA VAL A 175 -6.48 57.95 -9.11
C VAL A 175 -5.79 57.06 -8.07
N GLU A 176 -4.89 57.62 -7.26
CA GLU A 176 -4.16 56.88 -6.24
C GLU A 176 -5.07 56.46 -5.07
N THR A 177 -6.02 57.30 -4.66
CA THR A 177 -7.03 56.92 -3.66
C THR A 177 -8.04 55.93 -4.21
N GLN A 178 -8.50 56.07 -5.46
CA GLN A 178 -9.37 55.06 -6.09
C GLN A 178 -8.68 53.71 -6.26
N ALA A 179 -7.40 53.70 -6.65
CA ALA A 179 -6.61 52.46 -6.75
C ALA A 179 -6.42 51.78 -5.38
N GLN A 180 -6.22 52.56 -4.31
CA GLN A 180 -6.15 52.02 -2.95
C GLN A 180 -7.51 51.48 -2.46
N VAL A 181 -8.61 52.16 -2.77
CA VAL A 181 -9.96 51.70 -2.39
C VAL A 181 -10.32 50.42 -3.14
N GLN A 182 -10.10 50.36 -4.47
CA GLN A 182 -10.34 49.16 -5.26
C GLN A 182 -9.43 48.00 -4.85
N GLY A 183 -8.16 48.27 -4.52
CA GLY A 183 -7.23 47.25 -4.01
C GLY A 183 -7.72 46.64 -2.70
N ARG A 184 -8.16 47.47 -1.75
CA ARG A 184 -8.73 47.01 -0.47
C ARG A 184 -10.04 46.25 -0.65
N GLU A 185 -10.87 46.66 -1.59
CA GLU A 185 -12.15 46.01 -1.86
C GLU A 185 -11.96 44.63 -2.51
N LEU A 186 -10.98 44.49 -3.40
CA LEU A 186 -10.57 43.22 -4.00
C LEU A 186 -9.94 42.27 -2.96
N GLU A 187 -9.07 42.77 -2.08
CA GLU A 187 -8.52 41.99 -0.96
C GLU A 187 -9.63 41.47 -0.05
N ARG A 188 -10.61 42.32 0.31
CA ARG A 188 -11.76 41.94 1.13
C ARG A 188 -12.60 40.84 0.48
N LEU A 189 -12.85 40.93 -0.83
CA LEU A 189 -13.60 39.91 -1.57
C LEU A 189 -12.85 38.58 -1.67
N LEU A 190 -11.53 38.62 -1.84
CA LEU A 190 -10.69 37.41 -1.84
C LEU A 190 -10.64 36.75 -0.45
N GLU A 191 -10.61 37.53 0.62
CA GLU A 191 -10.72 37.02 1.99
C GLU A 191 -12.10 36.40 2.26
N GLU A 192 -13.18 37.05 1.84
CA GLU A 192 -14.53 36.49 1.95
C GLU A 192 -14.70 35.19 1.16
N GLN A 193 -14.14 35.08 -0.04
CA GLN A 193 -14.18 33.84 -0.81
C GLN A 193 -13.34 32.73 -0.16
N ARG A 194 -12.18 33.06 0.41
CA ARG A 194 -11.39 32.10 1.18
C ARG A 194 -12.16 31.63 2.41
N ALA A 195 -12.81 32.53 3.14
CA ALA A 195 -13.64 32.23 4.30
C ALA A 195 -14.82 31.30 3.93
N LYS A 196 -15.55 31.62 2.85
CA LYS A 196 -16.66 30.79 2.35
C LYS A 196 -16.19 29.43 1.82
N ALA A 197 -15.03 29.36 1.18
CA ALA A 197 -14.44 28.08 0.76
C ALA A 197 -14.03 27.22 1.97
N THR A 198 -13.53 27.85 3.05
CA THR A 198 -13.24 27.14 4.30
C THR A 198 -14.50 26.73 5.06
N GLU A 199 -15.57 27.52 5.05
CA GLU A 199 -16.87 27.14 5.65
C GLU A 199 -17.56 26.02 4.86
N ALA A 200 -17.61 26.10 3.53
CA ALA A 200 -18.16 25.04 2.69
C ALA A 200 -17.34 23.74 2.77
N ALA A 201 -16.03 23.83 3.05
CA ALA A 201 -15.19 22.68 3.35
C ALA A 201 -15.43 22.13 4.78
N ARG A 202 -15.79 22.97 5.75
CA ARG A 202 -16.20 22.59 7.11
C ARG A 202 -17.54 21.87 7.12
N GLU A 203 -18.57 22.41 6.45
CA GLU A 203 -19.91 21.83 6.42
C GLU A 203 -19.96 20.46 5.73
N ARG A 204 -19.10 20.22 4.73
CA ARG A 204 -19.00 18.92 4.03
C ARG A 204 -18.21 17.86 4.80
N ARG A 205 -17.52 18.22 5.88
CA ARG A 205 -16.56 17.36 6.60
C ARG A 205 -16.87 17.40 8.10
N GLY A 206 -17.80 16.55 8.55
CA GLY A 206 -18.26 16.44 9.94
C GLY A 206 -17.17 15.96 10.93
N GLY A 207 -16.12 16.75 11.13
CA GLY A 207 -15.07 16.53 12.12
C GLY A 207 -15.13 17.57 13.24
N ILE A 208 -15.01 17.12 14.47
CA ILE A 208 -15.13 17.92 15.70
C ILE A 208 -14.06 19.05 15.69
N ASP A 209 -14.48 20.31 15.87
CA ASP A 209 -13.61 21.50 15.97
C ASP A 209 -12.86 21.55 17.33
N ARG A 210 -12.06 20.53 17.65
CA ARG A 210 -11.14 20.54 18.80
C ARG A 210 -9.70 20.32 18.33
N ALA A 211 -8.77 21.01 18.98
CA ALA A 211 -7.33 20.78 18.78
C ALA A 211 -7.00 19.31 19.11
N PRO A 212 -6.37 18.57 18.19
CA PRO A 212 -6.11 17.15 18.40
C PRO A 212 -5.09 16.92 19.52
N GLU A 213 -5.35 15.92 20.35
CA GLU A 213 -4.45 15.52 21.44
C GLU A 213 -3.45 14.46 20.96
N ILE A 214 -2.26 14.46 21.55
CA ILE A 214 -1.25 13.44 21.28
C ILE A 214 -1.82 12.06 21.69
N GLY A 215 -1.73 11.09 20.79
CA GLY A 215 -2.28 9.74 20.92
C GLY A 215 -3.70 9.58 20.37
N GLU A 216 -4.29 10.60 19.78
CA GLU A 216 -5.62 10.54 19.15
C GLU A 216 -5.53 10.17 17.66
N LEU A 217 -6.57 9.52 17.12
CA LEU A 217 -6.75 9.39 15.68
C LEU A 217 -7.12 10.75 15.10
N VAL A 218 -6.28 11.24 14.19
CA VAL A 218 -6.43 12.49 13.48
C VAL A 218 -6.54 12.25 11.98
N GLU A 219 -7.38 13.05 11.34
CA GLU A 219 -7.57 13.04 9.90
C GLU A 219 -6.74 14.15 9.25
N ALA A 220 -5.82 13.77 8.35
CA ALA A 220 -5.03 14.70 7.57
C ALA A 220 -5.82 15.18 6.35
N THR A 221 -6.60 16.25 6.53
CA THR A 221 -7.56 16.78 5.55
C THR A 221 -6.92 17.33 4.26
N ALA A 222 -5.64 17.72 4.31
CA ALA A 222 -4.87 18.19 3.16
C ALA A 222 -4.25 17.06 2.34
N PHE A 223 -4.30 15.81 2.82
CA PHE A 223 -3.62 14.66 2.22
C PHE A 223 -4.57 13.48 2.00
N GLY A 224 -5.70 13.74 1.33
CA GLY A 224 -6.66 12.72 0.92
C GLY A 224 -7.43 12.06 2.07
N ASN A 225 -7.69 12.80 3.16
CA ASN A 225 -8.50 12.33 4.29
C ASN A 225 -7.95 11.04 4.95
N ARG A 226 -6.62 10.90 4.97
CA ARG A 226 -5.99 9.75 5.65
C ARG A 226 -6.10 9.91 7.16
N VAL A 227 -6.55 8.86 7.81
CA VAL A 227 -6.66 8.78 9.27
C VAL A 227 -5.41 8.12 9.84
N GLY A 228 -4.82 8.71 10.87
CA GLY A 228 -3.63 8.18 11.55
C GLY A 228 -3.51 8.71 12.97
N THR A 229 -2.60 8.17 13.77
CA THR A 229 -2.44 8.57 15.16
C THR A 229 -1.48 9.74 15.29
N LEU A 230 -1.88 10.83 15.95
CA LEU A 230 -0.98 11.94 16.25
C LEU A 230 0.05 11.51 17.31
N ILE A 231 1.33 11.51 16.97
CA ILE A 231 2.41 10.98 17.83
C ILE A 231 3.16 12.10 18.55
N ASP A 232 3.37 13.23 17.87
CA ASP A 232 4.17 14.33 18.37
C ASP A 232 3.67 15.66 17.79
N VAL A 233 3.86 16.75 18.52
CA VAL A 233 3.52 18.10 18.10
C VAL A 233 4.69 19.01 18.44
N LYS A 234 5.41 19.51 17.43
CA LYS A 234 6.55 20.41 17.60
C LYS A 234 6.46 21.58 16.63
N ASN A 235 6.66 22.80 17.13
CA ASN A 235 6.72 24.03 16.32
C ASN A 235 5.53 24.20 15.34
N GLY A 236 4.31 23.86 15.76
CA GLY A 236 3.12 23.97 14.92
C GLY A 236 2.94 22.84 13.89
N LEU A 237 3.82 21.85 13.86
CA LEU A 237 3.74 20.65 13.03
C LEU A 237 3.38 19.43 13.90
N GLY A 238 2.32 18.72 13.53
CA GLY A 238 1.92 17.45 14.10
C GLY A 238 2.44 16.28 13.27
N THR A 239 3.16 15.35 13.89
CA THR A 239 3.60 14.10 13.25
C THR A 239 2.53 13.03 13.43
N VAL A 240 1.95 12.56 12.33
CA VAL A 240 0.88 11.56 12.29
C VAL A 240 1.43 10.23 11.77
N ALA A 241 1.17 9.15 12.50
CA ALA A 241 1.41 7.77 12.05
C ALA A 241 0.20 7.26 11.27
N ILE A 242 0.38 7.03 9.98
CA ILE A 242 -0.60 6.36 9.13
C ILE A 242 -0.05 4.96 8.86
N GLY A 243 -0.50 3.97 9.65
CA GLY A 243 0.10 2.63 9.66
C GLY A 243 1.57 2.70 10.12
N ALA A 244 2.49 2.24 9.27
CA ALA A 244 3.93 2.27 9.54
C ALA A 244 4.64 3.59 9.13
N LEU A 245 3.94 4.48 8.41
CA LEU A 245 4.52 5.72 7.88
C LEU A 245 4.27 6.88 8.84
N LYS A 246 5.35 7.58 9.23
CA LYS A 246 5.28 8.82 9.99
C LYS A 246 5.38 10.01 9.02
N MET A 247 4.40 10.91 9.08
CA MET A 247 4.35 12.11 8.23
C MET A 247 4.06 13.33 9.09
N SER A 248 4.71 14.46 8.78
CA SER A 248 4.49 15.71 9.51
C SER A 248 3.56 16.63 8.73
N PHE A 249 2.52 17.13 9.38
CA PHE A 249 1.54 18.05 8.82
C PHE A 249 1.40 19.28 9.72
N PRO A 250 1.10 20.47 9.16
CA PRO A 250 0.71 21.62 9.97
C PRO A 250 -0.49 21.26 10.86
N LEU A 251 -0.45 21.63 12.14
CA LEU A 251 -1.55 21.36 13.09
C LEU A 251 -2.91 21.85 12.58
N ALA A 252 -2.92 22.96 11.82
CA ALA A 252 -4.12 23.52 11.22
C ALA A 252 -4.80 22.60 10.17
N THR A 253 -4.09 21.61 9.63
CA THR A 253 -4.63 20.67 8.63
C THR A 253 -5.03 19.31 9.24
N LEU A 254 -4.78 19.12 10.54
CA LEU A 254 -5.12 17.92 11.30
C LEU A 254 -6.42 18.12 12.07
N ARG A 255 -7.37 17.21 11.91
CA ARG A 255 -8.62 17.22 12.68
C ARG A 255 -8.74 16.01 13.59
N SER A 256 -9.09 16.26 14.85
CA SER A 256 -9.41 15.22 15.81
C SER A 256 -10.65 14.43 15.37
N THR A 257 -10.59 13.10 15.45
CA THR A 257 -11.76 12.24 15.24
C THR A 257 -12.53 11.94 16.54
N GLY A 258 -12.09 12.50 17.68
CA GLY A 258 -12.68 12.23 19.00
C GLY A 258 -12.40 10.83 19.54
N ARG A 259 -11.61 10.02 18.83
CA ARG A 259 -11.35 8.60 19.14
C ARG A 259 -9.86 8.39 19.35
N LYS A 260 -9.50 7.79 20.49
CA LYS A 260 -8.19 7.18 20.66
C LYS A 260 -8.21 5.83 19.92
N PRO A 261 -7.09 5.41 19.29
CA PRO A 261 -7.03 4.10 18.67
C PRO A 261 -7.43 3.06 19.70
N GLU A 262 -8.42 2.22 19.38
CA GLU A 262 -8.75 1.05 20.19
C GLU A 262 -7.47 0.23 20.30
N ARG A 263 -6.85 0.29 21.49
CA ARG A 263 -5.83 -0.68 21.85
C ARG A 263 -6.52 -2.03 21.77
N ALA A 264 -6.08 -2.88 20.85
CA ALA A 264 -6.23 -4.32 21.02
C ALA A 264 -5.57 -4.63 22.38
N ALA A 265 -6.41 -4.80 23.39
CA ALA A 265 -5.98 -5.05 24.75
C ALA A 265 -5.31 -6.42 24.78
N VAL A 266 -4.01 -6.43 25.05
CA VAL A 266 -3.42 -7.49 25.84
C VAL A 266 -2.95 -6.83 27.12
N THR A 267 -3.78 -6.93 28.14
CA THR A 267 -3.42 -6.65 29.53
C THR A 267 -2.39 -7.68 29.97
N VAL A 268 -1.18 -7.23 30.33
CA VAL A 268 -0.40 -7.86 31.39
C VAL A 268 0.10 -6.73 32.28
N ALA A 269 -0.41 -6.71 33.50
CA ALA A 269 0.09 -5.90 34.60
C ALA A 269 1.40 -6.51 35.13
N ILE A 270 2.30 -5.64 35.64
CA ILE A 270 3.42 -5.79 36.60
C ILE A 270 4.26 -4.50 36.37
N SER A 271 4.14 -3.41 37.14
CA SER A 271 4.82 -3.07 38.42
C SER A 271 6.30 -3.50 38.40
N ASP A 272 7.35 -2.70 38.43
CA ASP A 272 7.64 -1.37 38.98
C ASP A 272 9.03 -0.91 38.40
N PRO A 273 9.61 0.23 38.80
CA PRO A 273 10.37 1.13 37.92
C PRO A 273 11.90 0.93 37.98
N ASP A 274 12.62 1.28 36.91
CA ASP A 274 13.79 2.17 36.95
C ASP A 274 14.43 2.35 35.55
N GLU A 275 14.65 3.62 35.23
CA GLU A 275 15.68 4.23 34.37
C GLU A 275 15.88 3.77 32.90
N ASP A 276 15.20 4.53 32.03
CA ASP A 276 15.73 5.40 30.97
C ASP A 276 16.84 4.93 29.99
N MET A 277 16.64 5.34 28.73
CA MET A 277 17.54 5.24 27.57
C MET A 277 17.53 3.91 26.78
N SER A 278 16.53 3.74 25.91
CA SER A 278 16.70 3.41 24.47
C SER A 278 15.35 3.27 23.78
N ALA A 279 15.29 3.71 22.52
CA ALA A 279 14.10 3.75 21.66
C ALA A 279 13.18 2.52 21.77
N PRO A 280 11.86 2.67 21.57
CA PRO A 280 10.93 1.55 21.64
C PRO A 280 11.32 0.53 20.57
N MET A 281 11.93 -0.58 21.01
CA MET A 281 12.02 -1.80 20.24
C MET A 281 10.59 -2.23 19.97
N GLY A 282 10.09 -1.95 18.76
CA GLY A 282 8.83 -2.50 18.31
C GLY A 282 8.94 -4.02 18.42
N ALA A 283 8.00 -4.65 19.13
CA ALA A 283 8.03 -6.09 19.35
C ALA A 283 8.19 -6.83 18.00
N GLY A 284 9.38 -7.40 17.78
CA GLY A 284 9.73 -8.14 16.58
C GLY A 284 10.54 -7.40 15.51
N GLU A 285 10.97 -6.15 15.71
CA GLU A 285 11.75 -5.40 14.72
C GLU A 285 12.90 -4.59 15.32
N VAL A 286 14.06 -4.63 14.64
CA VAL A 286 15.30 -3.96 15.03
C VAL A 286 15.83 -3.17 13.84
N ASP A 287 16.06 -1.87 14.02
CA ASP A 287 16.65 -1.02 12.99
C ASP A 287 18.12 -0.71 13.30
N LEU A 288 19.01 -1.12 12.39
CA LEU A 288 20.46 -0.94 12.46
C LEU A 288 20.96 0.09 11.45
N ARG A 289 20.06 0.76 10.72
CA ARG A 289 20.45 1.72 9.68
C ARG A 289 21.15 2.92 10.31
N GLY A 290 22.31 3.26 9.76
CA GLY A 290 23.12 4.39 10.24
C GLY A 290 24.10 4.03 11.36
N MET A 291 24.06 2.79 11.87
CA MET A 291 25.04 2.30 12.86
C MET A 291 26.33 1.82 12.18
N ARG A 292 27.45 1.88 12.89
CA ARG A 292 28.72 1.27 12.44
C ARG A 292 28.73 -0.23 12.74
N VAL A 293 29.48 -1.00 11.96
CA VAL A 293 29.59 -2.46 12.11
C VAL A 293 30.06 -2.87 13.51
N SER A 294 30.87 -2.05 14.17
CA SER A 294 31.36 -2.29 15.55
C SER A 294 30.30 -2.08 16.63
N GLU A 295 29.19 -1.39 16.33
CA GLU A 295 28.17 -0.99 17.31
C GLU A 295 26.96 -1.94 17.31
N ILE A 296 26.84 -2.81 16.31
CA ILE A 296 25.62 -3.62 16.13
C ILE A 296 25.61 -4.92 16.93
N ASP A 297 26.76 -5.45 17.34
CA ASP A 297 26.84 -6.76 17.99
C ASP A 297 26.01 -6.77 19.30
N ASP A 298 26.25 -5.79 20.17
CA ASP A 298 25.52 -5.64 21.44
C ASP A 298 24.04 -5.30 21.22
N PHE A 299 23.71 -4.63 20.11
CA PHE A 299 22.35 -4.20 19.81
C PHE A 299 21.49 -5.37 19.30
N VAL A 300 22.04 -6.17 18.39
CA VAL A 300 21.36 -7.35 17.86
C VAL A 300 21.28 -8.45 18.92
N SER A 301 22.30 -8.62 19.76
CA SER A 301 22.26 -9.60 20.86
C SER A 301 21.14 -9.29 21.85
N ARG A 302 21.08 -8.04 22.35
CA ARG A 302 19.97 -7.59 23.22
C ARG A 302 18.60 -7.70 22.56
N ALA A 303 18.54 -7.54 21.24
CA ALA A 303 17.30 -7.72 20.52
C ALA A 303 16.81 -9.16 20.47
N ILE A 304 17.72 -10.10 20.26
CA ILE A 304 17.42 -11.53 20.30
C ILE A 304 16.97 -11.93 21.70
N ASP A 305 17.66 -11.44 22.75
CA ASP A 305 17.27 -11.67 24.14
C ASP A 305 15.83 -11.22 24.44
N THR A 306 15.50 -10.00 23.99
CA THR A 306 14.18 -9.41 24.19
C THR A 306 13.12 -10.18 23.40
N ALA A 307 13.43 -10.60 22.18
CA ALA A 307 12.51 -11.33 21.31
C ALA A 307 12.23 -12.76 21.81
N VAL A 308 13.25 -13.46 22.30
CA VAL A 308 13.10 -14.79 22.92
C VAL A 308 12.31 -14.68 24.23
N ARG A 309 12.59 -13.67 25.06
CA ARG A 309 11.84 -13.44 26.32
C ARG A 309 10.37 -13.10 26.05
N ALA A 310 10.09 -12.46 24.92
CA ALA A 310 8.74 -12.14 24.48
C ALA A 310 8.05 -13.26 23.68
N ASP A 311 8.65 -14.46 23.62
CA ASP A 311 8.14 -15.64 22.89
C ASP A 311 7.83 -15.36 21.41
N LEU A 312 8.64 -14.52 20.78
CA LEU A 312 8.49 -14.18 19.36
C LEU A 312 9.06 -15.29 18.50
N LYS A 313 8.26 -15.78 17.55
CA LYS A 313 8.70 -16.80 16.58
C LYS A 313 9.74 -16.29 15.58
N ALA A 314 9.78 -14.98 15.33
CA ALA A 314 10.71 -14.38 14.40
C ALA A 314 11.07 -12.93 14.79
N LEU A 315 12.30 -12.55 14.46
CA LEU A 315 12.86 -11.22 14.64
C LEU A 315 13.26 -10.63 13.27
N ARG A 316 12.79 -9.42 12.99
CA ARG A 316 13.07 -8.68 11.76
C ARG A 316 14.19 -7.67 11.98
N ILE A 317 15.30 -7.83 11.27
CA ILE A 317 16.51 -7.01 11.44
C ILE A 317 16.73 -6.18 10.17
N ILE A 318 16.64 -4.85 10.30
CA ILE A 318 16.79 -3.90 9.20
C ILE A 318 18.21 -3.33 9.22
N HIS A 319 19.05 -3.79 8.29
CA HIS A 319 20.41 -3.28 8.11
C HIS A 319 20.56 -2.35 6.90
N GLY A 320 19.52 -2.24 6.06
CA GLY A 320 19.55 -1.47 4.81
C GLY A 320 20.29 -2.18 3.67
N LYS A 321 20.17 -1.64 2.45
CA LYS A 321 20.75 -2.24 1.23
C LYS A 321 22.24 -1.91 1.07
N GLY A 322 22.58 -0.61 1.16
CA GLY A 322 23.93 -0.05 1.32
C GLY A 322 25.09 -0.80 0.65
N THR A 323 26.25 -0.80 1.33
CA THR A 323 27.46 -1.54 0.93
C THR A 323 27.42 -3.02 1.32
N GLY A 324 26.36 -3.47 2.01
CA GLY A 324 26.23 -4.84 2.49
C GLY A 324 27.06 -5.19 3.74
N ALA A 325 27.88 -4.29 4.26
CA ALA A 325 28.74 -4.56 5.43
C ALA A 325 27.94 -4.95 6.69
N LEU A 326 26.86 -4.22 6.99
CA LEU A 326 25.97 -4.54 8.11
C LEU A 326 25.24 -5.87 7.90
N ARG A 327 24.82 -6.16 6.66
CA ARG A 327 24.18 -7.45 6.31
C ARG A 327 25.10 -8.62 6.58
N GLU A 328 26.36 -8.50 6.14
CA GLU A 328 27.35 -9.57 6.29
C GLU A 328 27.67 -9.82 7.75
N ARG A 329 27.82 -8.76 8.56
CA ARG A 329 28.03 -8.90 10.00
C ARG A 329 26.84 -9.54 10.71
N VAL A 330 25.61 -9.07 10.45
CA VAL A 330 24.38 -9.65 11.02
C VAL A 330 24.25 -11.12 10.65
N THR A 331 24.50 -11.47 9.38
CA THR A 331 24.43 -12.86 8.91
C THR A 331 25.42 -13.76 9.65
N THR A 332 26.66 -13.30 9.81
CA THR A 332 27.69 -14.04 10.57
C THR A 332 27.28 -14.24 12.02
N MET A 333 26.71 -13.21 12.66
CA MET A 333 26.29 -13.27 14.05
C MET A 333 25.13 -14.25 14.27
N LEU A 334 24.11 -14.20 13.40
CA LEU A 334 22.95 -15.10 13.48
C LEU A 334 23.32 -16.58 13.26
N ARG A 335 24.36 -16.87 12.48
CA ARG A 335 24.86 -18.24 12.28
C ARG A 335 25.51 -18.83 13.53
N SER A 336 26.13 -17.99 14.36
CA SER A 336 26.77 -18.41 15.61
C SER A 336 25.82 -18.41 16.81
N GLU A 337 24.60 -17.87 16.69
CA GLU A 337 23.67 -17.70 17.79
C GLU A 337 22.78 -18.95 17.99
N ALA A 338 22.90 -19.62 19.14
CA ALA A 338 22.22 -20.89 19.40
C ALA A 338 20.68 -20.76 19.51
N ARG A 339 20.20 -19.56 19.79
CA ARG A 339 18.77 -19.24 19.96
C ARG A 339 18.03 -18.98 18.64
N VAL A 340 18.78 -18.87 17.54
CA VAL A 340 18.23 -18.72 16.19
C VAL A 340 18.13 -20.10 15.56
N ALA A 341 16.92 -20.47 15.15
CA ALA A 341 16.64 -21.74 14.45
C ALA A 341 17.10 -21.66 12.99
N SER A 342 16.79 -20.57 12.31
CA SER A 342 17.12 -20.33 10.91
C SER A 342 17.17 -18.82 10.63
N HIS A 343 17.83 -18.41 9.54
CA HIS A 343 17.78 -17.03 9.09
C HIS A 343 17.66 -16.96 7.56
N ARG A 344 16.93 -15.96 7.06
CA ARG A 344 16.76 -15.72 5.62
C ARG A 344 16.69 -14.23 5.31
N MET A 345 16.90 -13.89 4.04
CA MET A 345 16.64 -12.53 3.56
C MET A 345 15.14 -12.26 3.57
N GLY A 346 14.76 -11.00 3.80
CA GLY A 346 13.37 -10.57 3.69
C GLY A 346 12.83 -10.75 2.28
N LEU A 347 11.55 -11.14 2.16
CA LEU A 347 10.84 -11.17 0.89
C LEU A 347 10.57 -9.75 0.35
N TRP A 348 10.07 -9.67 -0.88
CA TRP A 348 9.78 -8.38 -1.56
C TRP A 348 8.83 -7.48 -0.76
N ASN A 349 7.91 -8.07 0.00
CA ASN A 349 6.96 -7.41 0.90
C ASN A 349 7.49 -7.18 2.34
N GLU A 350 8.69 -7.68 2.68
CA GLU A 350 9.29 -7.59 4.02
C GLU A 350 10.51 -6.65 4.07
N GLY A 351 10.79 -5.93 2.97
CA GLY A 351 11.94 -5.03 2.82
C GLY A 351 13.08 -5.58 1.96
N GLY A 352 12.93 -6.80 1.42
CA GLY A 352 13.83 -7.39 0.44
C GLY A 352 15.27 -7.51 0.94
N ALA A 353 16.22 -7.17 0.07
CA ALA A 353 17.65 -7.28 0.35
C ALA A 353 18.17 -6.39 1.51
N GLY A 354 17.35 -5.49 2.06
CA GLY A 354 17.73 -4.61 3.17
C GLY A 354 17.35 -5.12 4.55
N VAL A 355 16.75 -6.32 4.61
CA VAL A 355 16.20 -6.92 5.84
C VAL A 355 16.59 -8.38 5.93
N THR A 356 16.91 -8.82 7.14
CA THR A 356 17.12 -10.23 7.49
C THR A 356 16.06 -10.66 8.50
N ILE A 357 15.42 -11.80 8.27
CA ILE A 357 14.48 -12.42 9.19
C ILE A 357 15.19 -13.57 9.90
N ALA A 358 15.25 -13.51 11.23
CA ALA A 358 15.76 -14.58 12.08
C ALA A 358 14.57 -15.32 12.71
N GLU A 359 14.46 -16.62 12.49
CA GLU A 359 13.49 -17.48 13.17
C GLU A 359 14.09 -17.92 14.50
N LEU A 360 13.36 -17.70 15.59
CA LEU A 360 13.82 -17.99 16.95
C LEU A 360 13.29 -19.36 17.40
N ARG A 361 14.01 -20.01 18.32
CA ARG A 361 13.66 -21.33 18.85
C ARG A 361 12.68 -21.29 20.00
#